data_AF-A0A0V8M0S6-F1
#
_entry.id   AF-A0A0V8M0S6-F1
#
_cell.length_a   1.000
_cell.length_b   1.000
_cell.length_c   1.000
_cell.angle_alpha   90.00
_cell.angle_beta   90.00
_cell.angle_gamma   90.00
#
_symmetry.space_group_name_H-M   'P 1'
#
loop_
_entity.id
_entity.type
_entity.pdbx_description
1 polymer ?
#
loop_
_entity_poly.entity_id
_entity_poly.type
_entity_poly.pdbx_seq_one_letter_code
_entity_poly.pdbx_strand_id
1 'polypeptide(L)'
;RFFGEKCIEYTLDRAIEEKKLTRYKYYPIIATFNDREMTVYSDLTNEISKCVIKDKNGRIRLSEKGKMLALKRARLVAGIADKLTKLAECMKPYMEGKHILVYCGATNVLRDDQDSSDTAEDDLRQIDAITNLLGNCMNMRVSQFTSREDIAERERLKREFAAGNNLQALIAIKCLDEGMNIPAIKTAFILASTANPKEYIQRRGRVLRLYKDKEFAEIYDFIAIPHPLSEVPSLTDEQVKRELSLIKNELARAEEFARIAMNMAEAEKIIDTVKDAYSINDFTIDIEEDFGYVEF
;
A
#
# COMPACT_ATOMS: atom_id res chain seq x y z
N ARG A 1 -16.93 -13.85 24.26
CA ARG A 1 -16.49 -12.44 24.07
C ARG A 1 -15.46 -12.16 25.15
N PHE A 2 -14.19 -11.96 24.79
CA PHE A 2 -13.09 -11.81 25.76
C PHE A 2 -13.02 -10.40 26.37
N PHE A 3 -13.61 -9.39 25.71
CA PHE A 3 -13.67 -8.01 26.17
C PHE A 3 -15.11 -7.46 26.12
N GLY A 4 -15.38 -6.43 26.92
CA GLY A 4 -16.65 -5.71 27.00
C GLY A 4 -16.90 -4.77 25.81
N GLU A 5 -17.80 -3.81 25.98
CA GLU A 5 -18.11 -2.81 24.95
C GLU A 5 -16.96 -1.83 24.71
N LYS A 6 -16.86 -1.31 23.48
CA LYS A 6 -15.86 -0.32 23.09
C LYS A 6 -16.10 0.98 23.89
N CYS A 7 -15.20 1.30 24.83
CA CYS A 7 -15.39 2.44 25.73
C CYS A 7 -15.18 3.80 25.04
N ILE A 8 -14.25 3.89 24.08
CA ILE A 8 -13.88 5.14 23.41
C ILE A 8 -13.54 4.84 21.94
N GLU A 9 -13.92 5.76 21.05
CA GLU A 9 -13.50 5.81 19.66
C GLU A 9 -12.79 7.13 19.39
N TYR A 10 -11.61 7.05 18.76
CA TYR A 10 -10.82 8.22 18.39
C TYR A 10 -10.35 8.05 16.95
N THR A 11 -11.03 8.74 16.04
CA THR A 11 -10.86 8.63 14.60
C THR A 11 -9.71 9.50 14.09
N LEU A 12 -9.25 9.26 12.86
CA LEU A 12 -8.16 10.03 12.26
C LEU A 12 -8.59 11.47 11.91
N ASP A 13 -9.83 11.68 11.46
CA ASP A 13 -10.44 12.99 11.26
C ASP A 13 -10.37 13.82 12.54
N ARG A 14 -10.86 13.28 13.65
CA ARG A 14 -10.77 13.93 14.96
C ARG A 14 -9.33 14.22 15.37
N ALA A 15 -8.41 13.27 15.16
CA ALA A 15 -7.00 13.46 15.47
C ALA A 15 -6.36 14.60 14.66
N ILE A 16 -6.76 14.79 13.40
CA ILE A 16 -6.29 15.89 12.56
C ILE A 16 -6.91 17.22 13.00
N GLU A 17 -8.22 17.26 13.27
CA GLU A 17 -8.95 18.45 13.75
C GLU A 17 -8.39 18.97 15.08
N GLU A 18 -8.13 18.05 16.02
CA GLU A 18 -7.52 18.35 17.32
C GLU A 18 -5.99 18.59 17.24
N LYS A 19 -5.43 18.67 16.03
CA LYS A 19 -4.00 18.92 15.76
C LYS A 19 -3.06 17.91 16.44
N LYS A 20 -3.52 16.66 16.61
CA LYS A 20 -2.70 15.52 17.06
C LYS A 20 -2.01 14.82 15.89
N LEU A 21 -2.54 14.99 14.69
CA LEU A 21 -1.93 14.59 13.42
C LEU A 21 -1.86 15.77 12.45
N THR A 22 -0.89 15.71 11.54
CA THR A 22 -0.73 16.65 10.44
C THR A 22 -1.77 16.38 9.36
N ARG A 23 -2.34 17.45 8.79
CA ARG A 23 -3.18 17.38 7.58
C ARG A 23 -2.36 16.86 6.39
N TYR A 24 -3.02 16.42 5.33
CA TYR A 24 -2.30 15.91 4.16
C TYR A 24 -3.02 16.14 2.85
N LYS A 25 -2.25 16.07 1.76
CA LYS A 25 -2.74 15.92 0.40
C LYS A 25 -2.56 14.47 -0.06
N TYR A 26 -3.53 13.99 -0.82
CA TYR A 26 -3.59 12.61 -1.32
C TYR A 26 -3.60 12.59 -2.85
N TYR A 27 -2.72 11.79 -3.44
CA TYR A 27 -2.52 11.68 -4.87
C TYR A 27 -2.58 10.20 -5.27
N PRO A 28 -3.76 9.69 -5.66
CA PRO A 28 -3.87 8.35 -6.22
C PRO A 28 -3.20 8.29 -7.60
N ILE A 29 -2.24 7.40 -7.77
CA ILE A 29 -1.47 7.19 -9.00
C ILE A 29 -1.84 5.83 -9.58
N ILE A 30 -2.54 5.82 -10.71
CA ILE A 30 -2.92 4.59 -11.40
C ILE A 30 -1.67 3.97 -12.05
N ALA A 31 -1.44 2.70 -11.75
CA ALA A 31 -0.40 1.87 -12.35
C ALA A 31 -1.04 0.60 -12.93
N THR A 32 -0.63 0.20 -14.14
CA THR A 32 -1.27 -0.91 -14.86
C THR A 32 -0.35 -2.10 -15.08
N PHE A 33 -0.93 -3.29 -15.20
CA PHE A 33 -0.15 -4.49 -15.51
C PHE A 33 0.34 -4.44 -16.95
N ASN A 34 1.51 -5.03 -17.22
CA ASN A 34 1.87 -5.44 -18.56
C ASN A 34 1.31 -6.83 -18.90
N ASP A 35 1.35 -7.24 -20.17
CA ASP A 35 0.81 -8.52 -20.66
C ASP A 35 1.30 -9.74 -19.87
N ARG A 36 2.58 -9.74 -19.48
CA ARG A 36 3.18 -10.86 -18.72
C ARG A 36 2.63 -10.90 -17.30
N GLU A 37 2.58 -9.74 -16.63
CA GLU A 37 2.02 -9.60 -15.29
C GLU A 37 0.53 -9.98 -15.28
N MET A 38 -0.23 -9.56 -16.29
CA MET A 38 -1.65 -9.87 -16.41
C MET A 38 -1.89 -11.38 -16.60
N THR A 39 -1.05 -12.05 -17.39
CA THR A 39 -1.08 -13.50 -17.55
C THR A 39 -0.86 -14.20 -16.20
N VAL A 40 0.20 -13.83 -15.48
CA VAL A 40 0.51 -14.42 -14.16
C VAL A 40 -0.59 -14.13 -13.14
N TYR A 41 -1.14 -12.92 -13.14
CA TYR A 41 -2.25 -12.53 -12.26
C TYR A 41 -3.49 -13.39 -12.51
N SER A 42 -3.83 -13.61 -13.78
CA SER A 42 -4.97 -14.43 -14.21
C SER A 42 -4.81 -15.88 -13.79
N ASP A 43 -3.63 -16.45 -14.02
CA ASP A 43 -3.31 -17.83 -13.63
C ASP A 43 -3.37 -18.02 -12.11
N LEU A 44 -2.79 -17.10 -11.34
CA LEU A 44 -2.87 -17.13 -9.88
C LEU A 44 -4.31 -17.02 -9.39
N THR A 45 -5.10 -16.12 -9.98
CA THR A 45 -6.52 -15.93 -9.62
C THR A 45 -7.35 -17.19 -9.91
N ASN A 46 -7.09 -17.85 -11.04
CA ASN A 46 -7.73 -19.12 -11.40
C ASN A 46 -7.31 -20.27 -10.47
N GLU A 47 -6.07 -20.33 -10.04
CA GLU A 47 -5.62 -21.36 -9.10
C GLU A 47 -6.10 -21.10 -7.66
N ILE A 48 -6.23 -19.84 -7.25
CA ILE A 48 -6.79 -19.46 -5.95
C ILE A 48 -8.26 -19.88 -5.85
N SER A 49 -9.07 -19.68 -6.91
CA SER A 49 -10.49 -20.05 -6.89
C SER A 49 -10.72 -21.55 -6.70
N LYS A 50 -9.80 -22.40 -7.18
CA LYS A 50 -9.80 -23.86 -6.97
C LYS A 50 -9.39 -24.28 -5.56
N CYS A 51 -8.82 -23.38 -4.77
CA CYS A 51 -8.28 -23.65 -3.44
C CYS A 51 -9.25 -23.29 -2.30
N VAL A 52 -10.51 -22.99 -2.63
CA VAL A 52 -11.59 -22.68 -1.70
C VAL A 52 -12.13 -23.95 -1.04
N ILE A 53 -12.12 -24.00 0.29
CA ILE A 53 -12.59 -25.14 1.10
C ILE A 53 -13.63 -24.68 2.11
N LYS A 54 -14.53 -25.59 2.52
CA LYS A 54 -15.45 -25.37 3.65
C LYS A 54 -14.87 -25.98 4.92
N ASP A 55 -14.90 -25.24 6.01
CA ASP A 55 -14.49 -25.74 7.32
C ASP A 55 -15.60 -26.57 7.99
N LYS A 56 -15.30 -27.12 9.18
CA LYS A 56 -16.24 -27.95 9.95
C LYS A 56 -17.50 -27.20 10.40
N ASN A 57 -17.47 -25.87 10.39
CA ASN A 57 -18.58 -24.99 10.76
C ASN A 57 -19.31 -24.43 9.53
N GLY A 58 -18.97 -24.89 8.33
CA GLY A 58 -19.55 -24.43 7.07
C GLY A 58 -18.99 -23.11 6.55
N ARG A 59 -17.99 -22.50 7.21
CA ARG A 59 -17.34 -21.27 6.75
C ARG A 59 -16.43 -21.56 5.57
N ILE A 60 -16.47 -20.67 4.59
CA ILE A 60 -15.66 -20.78 3.39
C ILE A 60 -14.30 -20.12 3.67
N ARG A 61 -13.20 -20.79 3.30
CA ARG A 61 -11.83 -20.26 3.48
C ARG A 61 -10.88 -20.79 2.42
N LEU A 62 -9.72 -20.17 2.28
CA LEU A 62 -8.63 -20.72 1.46
C LEU A 62 -7.90 -21.85 2.20
N SER A 63 -7.56 -22.90 1.46
CA SER A 63 -6.57 -23.89 1.90
C SER A 63 -5.18 -23.27 2.06
N GLU A 64 -4.24 -23.96 2.72
CA GLU A 64 -2.85 -23.48 2.85
C GLU A 64 -2.17 -23.21 1.50
N LYS A 65 -2.45 -24.04 0.48
CA LYS A 65 -2.03 -23.77 -0.90
C LYS A 65 -2.66 -22.48 -1.43
N GLY A 66 -3.96 -22.28 -1.21
CA GLY A 66 -4.68 -21.06 -1.60
C GLY A 66 -4.11 -19.80 -0.96
N LYS A 67 -3.79 -19.84 0.35
CA LYS A 67 -3.14 -18.73 1.06
C LYS A 67 -1.77 -18.39 0.46
N MET A 68 -0.95 -19.40 0.15
CA MET A 68 0.35 -19.18 -0.50
C MET A 68 0.20 -18.54 -1.88
N LEU A 69 -0.78 -18.98 -2.69
CA LEU A 69 -1.05 -18.40 -4.00
C LEU A 69 -1.57 -16.96 -3.90
N ALA A 70 -2.45 -16.67 -2.92
CA ALA A 70 -2.93 -15.33 -2.65
C ALA A 70 -1.79 -14.38 -2.25
N LEU A 71 -0.83 -14.85 -1.44
CA LEU A 71 0.38 -14.11 -1.09
C LEU A 71 1.28 -13.85 -2.32
N LYS A 72 1.46 -14.84 -3.20
CA LYS A 72 2.18 -14.65 -4.47
C LYS A 72 1.49 -13.60 -5.35
N ARG A 73 0.15 -13.64 -5.43
CA ARG A 73 -0.64 -12.64 -6.18
C ARG A 73 -0.49 -11.24 -5.58
N ALA A 74 -0.54 -11.10 -4.25
CA ALA A 74 -0.34 -9.82 -3.58
C ALA A 74 1.07 -9.24 -3.86
N ARG A 75 2.11 -10.09 -3.90
CA ARG A 75 3.47 -9.70 -4.28
C ARG A 75 3.57 -9.21 -5.72
N LEU A 76 2.94 -9.91 -6.66
CA LEU A 76 2.85 -9.46 -8.04
C LEU A 76 2.24 -8.05 -8.11
N VAL A 77 1.08 -7.83 -7.49
CA VAL A 77 0.37 -6.53 -7.47
C VAL A 77 1.22 -5.42 -6.83
N ALA A 78 1.91 -5.71 -5.73
CA ALA A 78 2.81 -4.76 -5.08
C ALA A 78 4.07 -4.44 -5.94
N GLY A 79 4.48 -5.38 -6.79
CA GLY A 79 5.73 -5.38 -7.54
C GLY A 79 5.62 -5.08 -9.03
N ILE A 80 4.46 -4.67 -9.55
CA ILE A 80 4.30 -4.41 -10.99
C ILE A 80 5.26 -3.35 -11.51
N ALA A 81 5.76 -3.54 -12.73
CA ALA A 81 6.80 -2.71 -13.31
C ALA A 81 6.37 -1.24 -13.44
N ASP A 82 5.09 -0.99 -13.76
CA ASP A 82 4.59 0.36 -14.00
C ASP A 82 4.65 1.25 -12.74
N LYS A 83 4.57 0.67 -11.53
CA LYS A 83 4.77 1.43 -10.28
C LYS A 83 6.15 2.08 -10.22
N LEU A 84 7.18 1.41 -10.72
CA LEU A 84 8.54 1.96 -10.75
C LEU A 84 8.66 3.09 -11.78
N THR A 85 8.03 2.94 -12.95
CA THR A 85 7.95 3.98 -13.98
C THR A 85 7.24 5.22 -13.44
N LYS A 86 6.06 5.04 -12.84
CA LYS A 86 5.28 6.13 -12.23
C LYS A 86 6.00 6.77 -11.05
N LEU A 87 6.71 5.99 -10.23
CA LEU A 87 7.55 6.53 -9.16
C LEU A 87 8.61 7.47 -9.74
N ALA A 88 9.25 7.08 -10.84
CA ALA A 88 10.23 7.92 -11.50
C ALA A 88 9.64 9.24 -11.99
N GLU A 89 8.41 9.23 -12.52
CA GLU A 89 7.71 10.43 -12.95
C GLU A 89 7.35 11.34 -11.78
N CYS A 90 6.72 10.79 -10.74
CA CYS A 90 6.25 11.55 -9.57
C CYS A 90 7.39 12.04 -8.67
N MET A 91 8.57 11.41 -8.71
CA MET A 91 9.73 11.81 -7.91
C MET A 91 10.48 13.02 -8.49
N LYS A 92 10.34 13.34 -9.78
CA LYS A 92 11.06 14.45 -10.43
C LYS A 92 11.00 15.79 -9.67
N PRO A 93 9.85 16.25 -9.15
CA PRO A 93 9.77 17.49 -8.38
C PRO A 93 10.47 17.43 -7.02
N TYR A 94 10.78 16.22 -6.54
CA TYR A 94 11.33 15.93 -5.21
C TYR A 94 12.80 15.47 -5.25
N MET A 95 13.49 15.57 -6.39
CA MET A 95 14.90 15.17 -6.50
C MET A 95 15.81 15.91 -5.52
N GLU A 96 15.54 17.19 -5.26
CA GLU A 96 16.21 18.01 -4.23
C GLU A 96 15.44 18.06 -2.91
N GLY A 97 14.33 17.32 -2.83
CA GLY A 97 13.50 17.19 -1.65
C GLY A 97 14.20 16.40 -0.54
N LYS A 98 13.60 16.44 0.64
CA LYS A 98 14.05 15.71 1.83
C LYS A 98 12.85 15.18 2.60
N HIS A 99 13.13 14.29 3.55
CA HIS A 99 12.09 13.67 4.37
C HIS A 99 11.09 12.84 3.55
N ILE A 100 11.60 12.16 2.50
CA ILE A 100 10.81 11.35 1.58
C ILE A 100 10.81 9.90 2.04
N LEU A 101 9.64 9.29 2.11
CA LEU A 101 9.49 7.86 2.35
C LEU A 101 9.03 7.19 1.06
N VAL A 102 9.71 6.14 0.62
CA VAL A 102 9.22 5.21 -0.40
C VAL A 102 8.91 3.90 0.30
N TYR A 103 7.63 3.55 0.37
CA TYR A 103 7.15 2.37 1.06
C TYR A 103 6.75 1.29 0.05
N CYS A 104 7.44 0.17 0.06
CA CYS A 104 7.25 -0.92 -0.92
C CYS A 104 7.10 -2.30 -0.24
N GLY A 105 6.93 -3.35 -1.05
CA GLY A 105 6.71 -4.72 -0.60
C GLY A 105 5.24 -5.11 -0.43
N ALA A 106 5.00 -6.42 -0.35
CA ALA A 106 3.67 -6.95 -0.06
C ALA A 106 3.40 -7.04 1.44
N THR A 107 2.22 -6.59 1.84
CA THR A 107 1.89 -6.50 3.26
C THR A 107 1.33 -7.78 3.86
N ASN A 108 0.59 -8.56 3.08
CA ASN A 108 -0.31 -9.54 3.68
C ASN A 108 0.32 -10.92 3.70
N VAL A 109 0.74 -11.33 4.89
CA VAL A 109 0.29 -12.52 5.65
C VAL A 109 1.42 -12.84 6.61
N LEU A 110 1.26 -12.38 7.85
CA LEU A 110 1.87 -13.00 9.01
C LEU A 110 1.53 -14.49 8.96
N ARG A 111 2.55 -15.33 8.88
CA ARG A 111 2.47 -16.60 9.57
C ARG A 111 2.71 -16.24 11.03
N ASP A 112 1.67 -16.29 11.85
CA ASP A 112 1.78 -16.10 13.32
C ASP A 112 2.82 -17.06 13.96
N ASP A 113 3.27 -18.07 13.20
CA ASP A 113 4.19 -19.12 13.65
C ASP A 113 5.66 -18.94 13.20
N GLN A 114 6.06 -17.78 12.66
CA GLN A 114 7.50 -17.49 12.44
C GLN A 114 7.92 -16.14 13.00
N ASP A 115 8.51 -16.18 14.20
CA ASP A 115 9.51 -15.23 14.68
C ASP A 115 10.77 -15.30 13.78
N SER A 116 10.71 -14.76 12.56
CA SER A 116 11.90 -14.40 11.77
C SER A 116 11.54 -13.69 10.46
N SER A 117 11.64 -12.35 10.47
CA SER A 117 12.51 -11.49 9.62
C SER A 117 12.84 -11.79 8.15
N ASP A 118 12.30 -12.82 7.49
CA ASP A 118 12.68 -13.14 6.11
C ASP A 118 11.93 -12.24 5.12
N THR A 119 12.58 -11.12 4.76
CA THR A 119 12.18 -10.32 3.61
C THR A 119 12.27 -11.20 2.37
N ALA A 120 11.16 -11.36 1.65
CA ALA A 120 11.09 -12.25 0.49
C ALA A 120 12.05 -11.78 -0.62
N GLU A 121 12.57 -12.71 -1.43
CA GLU A 121 13.50 -12.36 -2.50
C GLU A 121 12.93 -11.32 -3.49
N ASP A 122 11.64 -11.39 -3.77
CA ASP A 122 10.95 -10.41 -4.63
C ASP A 122 10.90 -9.01 -3.98
N ASP A 123 10.64 -8.94 -2.67
CA ASP A 123 10.63 -7.69 -1.91
C ASP A 123 12.04 -7.04 -1.99
N LEU A 124 13.10 -7.84 -1.88
CA LEU A 124 14.49 -7.38 -1.95
C LEU A 124 14.86 -6.84 -3.33
N ARG A 125 14.49 -7.57 -4.39
CA ARG A 125 14.68 -7.11 -5.77
C ARG A 125 13.96 -5.79 -6.03
N GLN A 126 12.76 -5.60 -5.47
CA GLN A 126 12.04 -4.34 -5.58
C GLN A 126 12.77 -3.18 -4.88
N ILE A 127 13.27 -3.40 -3.66
CA ILE A 127 14.08 -2.38 -2.96
C ILE A 127 15.32 -2.01 -3.78
N ASP A 128 16.04 -3.00 -4.29
CA ASP A 128 17.28 -2.76 -5.05
C ASP A 128 16.99 -1.98 -6.34
N ALA A 129 15.88 -2.29 -7.02
CA ALA A 129 15.44 -1.54 -8.20
C ALA A 129 15.10 -0.07 -7.86
N ILE A 130 14.37 0.18 -6.76
CA ILE A 130 14.05 1.53 -6.30
C ILE A 130 15.33 2.27 -5.86
N THR A 131 16.24 1.58 -5.17
CA THR A 131 17.51 2.13 -4.70
C THR A 131 18.37 2.56 -5.88
N ASN A 132 18.45 1.72 -6.92
CA ASN A 132 19.18 2.04 -8.14
C ASN A 132 18.53 3.22 -8.88
N LEU A 133 17.20 3.20 -9.04
CA LEU A 133 16.46 4.28 -9.68
C LEU A 133 16.72 5.64 -9.00
N LEU A 134 16.53 5.71 -7.68
CA LEU A 134 16.63 6.97 -6.95
C LEU A 134 18.09 7.38 -6.73
N GLY A 135 18.95 6.44 -6.36
CA GLY A 135 20.35 6.69 -6.07
C GLY A 135 21.19 6.93 -7.33
N ASN A 136 21.20 5.96 -8.25
CA ASN A 136 22.10 6.00 -9.41
C ASN A 136 21.53 6.82 -10.56
N CYS A 137 20.24 6.66 -10.88
CA CYS A 137 19.65 7.34 -12.03
C CYS A 137 19.20 8.78 -11.71
N MET A 138 18.75 9.04 -10.48
CA MET A 138 18.28 10.38 -10.06
C MET A 138 19.25 11.12 -9.13
N ASN A 139 20.39 10.51 -8.79
CA ASN A 139 21.42 11.12 -7.95
C ASN A 139 20.90 11.58 -6.56
N MET A 140 19.90 10.89 -6.01
CA MET A 140 19.36 11.19 -4.69
C MET A 140 20.12 10.43 -3.60
N ARG A 141 20.28 11.06 -2.43
CA ARG A 141 20.83 10.37 -1.24
C ARG A 141 19.74 9.50 -0.61
N VAL A 142 19.81 8.19 -0.86
CA VAL A 142 18.81 7.22 -0.39
C VAL A 142 19.44 6.16 0.51
N SER A 143 18.63 5.56 1.38
CA SER A 143 19.04 4.39 2.17
C SER A 143 17.87 3.43 2.33
N GLN A 144 18.21 2.14 2.34
CA GLN A 144 17.25 1.06 2.58
C GLN A 144 16.94 1.00 4.08
N PHE A 145 15.71 0.61 4.40
CA PHE A 145 15.22 0.45 5.75
C PHE A 145 14.37 -0.81 5.85
N THR A 146 15.00 -1.93 6.17
CA THR A 146 14.47 -3.29 6.07
C THR A 146 14.66 -4.06 7.38
N SER A 147 14.32 -5.36 7.39
CA SER A 147 14.63 -6.26 8.51
C SER A 147 16.12 -6.57 8.66
N ARG A 148 16.97 -6.22 7.68
CA ARG A 148 18.39 -6.57 7.65
C ARG A 148 19.26 -5.64 8.50
N GLU A 149 18.84 -4.40 8.67
CA GLU A 149 19.58 -3.39 9.43
C GLU A 149 19.42 -3.61 10.94
N ASP A 150 20.55 -3.57 11.65
CA ASP A 150 20.56 -3.69 13.11
C ASP A 150 19.98 -2.44 13.81
N ILE A 151 19.79 -2.54 15.12
CA ILE A 151 19.19 -1.46 15.92
C ILE A 151 20.03 -0.17 15.85
N ALA A 152 21.36 -0.27 15.84
CA ALA A 152 22.23 0.90 15.84
C ALA A 152 22.18 1.64 14.50
N GLU A 153 22.17 0.88 13.40
CA GLU A 153 22.02 1.39 12.05
C GLU A 153 20.65 2.06 11.86
N ARG A 154 19.58 1.42 12.34
CA ARG A 154 18.23 2.00 12.30
C ARG A 154 18.16 3.34 13.04
N GLU A 155 18.77 3.46 14.21
CA GLU A 155 18.83 4.73 14.95
C GLU A 155 19.72 5.78 14.27
N ARG A 156 20.78 5.36 13.56
CA ARG A 156 21.57 6.27 12.72
C ARG A 156 20.73 6.82 11.56
N LEU A 157 20.11 5.94 10.78
CA LEU A 157 19.26 6.32 9.64
C LEU A 157 18.11 7.22 10.07
N LYS A 158 17.46 6.95 11.21
CA LYS A 158 16.43 7.85 11.78
C LYS A 158 16.96 9.27 12.03
N ARG A 159 18.14 9.39 12.65
CA ARG A 159 18.75 10.68 12.96
C ARG A 159 19.16 11.43 11.69
N GLU A 160 19.77 10.74 10.74
CA GLU A 160 20.18 11.31 9.46
C GLU A 160 18.98 11.76 8.61
N PHE A 161 17.93 10.93 8.57
CA PHE A 161 16.67 11.26 7.92
C PHE A 161 16.02 12.47 8.57
N ALA A 162 15.91 12.51 9.90
CA ALA A 162 15.33 13.65 10.62
C ALA A 162 16.12 14.95 10.36
N ALA A 163 17.45 14.88 10.34
CA ALA A 163 18.30 16.01 9.97
C ALA A 163 18.09 16.46 8.51
N GLY A 164 17.92 15.52 7.58
CA GLY A 164 17.56 15.77 6.18
C GLY A 164 18.69 16.35 5.32
N ASN A 165 19.93 16.37 5.82
CA ASN A 165 21.09 16.88 5.08
C ASN A 165 21.75 15.77 4.25
N ASN A 166 22.03 14.63 4.90
CA ASN A 166 22.78 13.52 4.30
C ASN A 166 21.88 12.43 3.71
N LEU A 167 20.58 12.46 4.01
CA LEU A 167 19.63 11.44 3.61
C LEU A 167 18.31 12.11 3.19
N GLN A 168 17.97 11.99 1.90
CA GLN A 168 16.79 12.60 1.31
C GLN A 168 15.59 11.66 1.37
N ALA A 169 15.80 10.38 1.05
CA ALA A 169 14.74 9.38 1.02
C ALA A 169 15.09 8.09 1.76
N LEU A 170 14.12 7.53 2.46
CA LEU A 170 14.16 6.18 3.03
C LEU A 170 13.29 5.25 2.20
N ILE A 171 13.85 4.10 1.82
CA ILE A 171 13.13 3.05 1.11
C ILE A 171 12.82 1.95 2.11
N ALA A 172 11.56 1.77 2.48
CA ALA A 172 11.15 0.90 3.58
C ALA A 172 10.27 -0.26 3.11
N ILE A 173 10.52 -1.45 3.66
CA ILE A 173 9.65 -2.64 3.54
C ILE A 173 9.26 -3.11 4.92
N LYS A 174 7.96 -3.34 5.17
CA LYS A 174 7.44 -3.96 6.41
C LYS A 174 7.86 -3.31 7.74
N CYS A 175 8.53 -2.16 7.70
CA CYS A 175 9.15 -1.55 8.87
C CYS A 175 8.34 -0.42 9.49
N LEU A 176 7.24 0.03 8.89
CA LEU A 176 6.40 1.05 9.52
C LEU A 176 5.54 0.45 10.65
N ASP A 177 5.33 -0.86 10.67
CA ASP A 177 4.27 -1.45 11.49
C ASP A 177 4.73 -1.74 12.94
N GLU A 178 6.03 -1.98 13.17
CA GLU A 178 6.57 -2.33 14.50
C GLU A 178 7.69 -1.35 14.94
N GLY A 179 7.53 -0.69 16.10
CA GLY A 179 8.62 0.04 16.78
C GLY A 179 9.17 1.32 16.12
N MET A 180 8.73 1.69 14.92
CA MET A 180 9.33 2.79 14.16
C MET A 180 8.58 4.12 14.30
N ASN A 181 9.27 5.12 14.88
CA ASN A 181 8.79 6.50 14.97
C ASN A 181 9.65 7.46 14.15
N ILE A 182 9.17 7.79 12.94
CA ILE A 182 9.79 8.76 12.04
C ILE A 182 8.80 9.89 11.75
N PRO A 183 8.56 10.84 12.68
CA PRO A 183 7.62 11.93 12.45
C PRO A 183 8.02 12.86 11.30
N ALA A 184 9.32 12.88 10.99
CA ALA A 184 9.93 13.74 10.00
C ALA A 184 9.37 13.57 8.58
N ILE A 185 8.73 12.44 8.25
CA ILE A 185 8.19 12.15 6.92
C ILE A 185 7.28 13.29 6.45
N LYS A 186 7.62 13.90 5.32
CA LYS A 186 6.85 14.95 4.64
C LYS A 186 6.14 14.44 3.40
N THR A 187 6.83 13.65 2.59
CA THR A 187 6.29 13.08 1.35
C THR A 187 6.41 11.56 1.41
N ALA A 188 5.34 10.84 1.13
CA ALA A 188 5.30 9.38 1.13
C ALA A 188 4.83 8.86 -0.23
N PHE A 189 5.61 7.98 -0.83
CA PHE A 189 5.27 7.20 -2.02
C PHE A 189 4.95 5.77 -1.58
N ILE A 190 3.69 5.36 -1.66
CA ILE A 190 3.19 4.06 -1.20
C ILE A 190 3.00 3.16 -2.41
N LEU A 191 3.98 2.30 -2.68
CA LEU A 191 3.94 1.30 -3.74
C LEU A 191 3.33 -0.03 -3.24
N ALA A 192 3.38 -0.26 -1.94
CA ALA A 192 2.79 -1.44 -1.32
C ALA A 192 1.27 -1.48 -1.50
N SER A 193 0.76 -2.64 -1.89
CA SER A 193 -0.69 -2.90 -1.87
C SER A 193 -1.05 -3.73 -0.63
N THR A 194 -2.09 -3.32 0.09
CA THR A 194 -2.74 -4.13 1.14
C THR A 194 -4.24 -3.95 1.06
N ALA A 195 -4.96 -5.07 1.18
CA ALA A 195 -6.40 -5.08 1.30
C ALA A 195 -6.87 -4.98 2.77
N ASN A 196 -5.96 -4.94 3.75
CA ASN A 196 -6.31 -4.91 5.17
C ASN A 196 -6.52 -3.47 5.66
N PRO A 197 -7.74 -3.07 6.04
CA PRO A 197 -8.04 -1.73 6.52
C PRO A 197 -7.24 -1.29 7.73
N LYS A 198 -7.01 -2.19 8.69
CA LYS A 198 -6.27 -1.88 9.90
C LYS A 198 -4.84 -1.43 9.57
N GLU A 199 -4.18 -2.09 8.61
CA GLU A 199 -2.79 -1.81 8.23
C GLU A 199 -2.64 -0.48 7.48
N TYR A 200 -3.43 -0.25 6.42
CA TYR A 200 -3.27 0.98 5.64
C TYR A 200 -3.65 2.22 6.45
N ILE A 201 -4.63 2.12 7.37
CA ILE A 201 -5.03 3.21 8.27
C ILE A 201 -3.90 3.52 9.26
N GLN A 202 -3.29 2.50 9.87
CA GLN A 202 -2.19 2.68 10.82
C GLN A 202 -0.94 3.27 10.15
N ARG A 203 -0.59 2.78 8.95
CA ARG A 203 0.55 3.29 8.17
C ARG A 203 0.37 4.74 7.77
N ARG A 204 -0.82 5.10 7.27
CA ARG A 204 -1.18 6.50 7.03
C ARG A 204 -0.99 7.31 8.30
N GLY A 205 -1.52 6.84 9.44
CA GLY A 205 -1.34 7.51 10.73
C GLY A 205 0.13 7.75 11.12
N ARG A 206 1.06 6.87 10.71
CA ARG A 206 2.50 7.07 10.95
C ARG A 206 3.11 8.18 10.09
N VAL A 207 2.67 8.30 8.84
CA VAL A 207 3.06 9.42 7.94
C VAL A 207 2.56 10.75 8.49
N LEU A 208 1.35 10.75 9.08
CA LEU A 208 0.69 11.97 9.58
C LEU A 208 1.18 12.46 10.95
N ARG A 209 2.25 11.89 11.52
CA ARG A 209 2.77 12.34 12.82
C ARG A 209 3.28 13.78 12.77
N LEU A 210 3.06 14.55 13.84
CA LEU A 210 3.51 15.94 13.91
C LEU A 210 5.05 16.05 13.82
N TYR A 211 5.53 17.06 13.10
CA TYR A 211 6.95 17.38 13.02
C TYR A 211 7.17 18.88 12.81
N LYS A 212 8.34 19.37 13.23
CA LYS A 212 8.69 20.79 13.09
C LYS A 212 8.66 21.18 11.60
N ASP A 213 8.05 22.33 11.31
CA ASP A 213 7.96 22.90 9.96
C ASP A 213 7.29 21.96 8.93
N LYS A 214 6.36 21.11 9.40
CA LYS A 214 5.50 20.26 8.56
C LYS A 214 4.05 20.74 8.61
N GLU A 215 3.68 21.59 7.65
CA GLU A 215 2.33 22.14 7.55
C GLU A 215 1.31 21.07 7.09
N PHE A 216 1.69 20.31 6.07
CA PHE A 216 0.95 19.15 5.59
C PHE A 216 1.92 18.06 5.12
N ALA A 217 1.43 16.82 5.07
CA ALA A 217 2.11 15.72 4.40
C ALA A 217 1.57 15.52 2.98
N GLU A 218 2.34 14.89 2.10
CA GLU A 218 1.91 14.50 0.77
C GLU A 218 2.00 12.99 0.64
N ILE A 219 0.90 12.36 0.21
CA ILE A 219 0.80 10.92 0.04
C ILE A 219 0.51 10.62 -1.42
N TYR A 220 1.47 10.00 -2.09
CA TYR A 220 1.34 9.41 -3.42
C TYR A 220 1.07 7.93 -3.25
N ASP A 221 -0.13 7.48 -3.59
CA ASP A 221 -0.54 6.08 -3.42
C ASP A 221 -0.72 5.40 -4.77
N PHE A 222 0.03 4.34 -5.01
CA PHE A 222 0.07 3.66 -6.29
C PHE A 222 -0.98 2.56 -6.33
N ILE A 223 -2.04 2.81 -7.07
CA ILE A 223 -3.20 1.94 -7.24
C ILE A 223 -2.95 1.05 -8.46
N ALA A 224 -2.81 -0.25 -8.20
CA ALA A 224 -2.60 -1.24 -9.25
C ALA A 224 -3.93 -1.69 -9.86
N ILE A 225 -4.07 -1.56 -11.18
CA ILE A 225 -5.23 -2.07 -11.93
C ILE A 225 -4.79 -3.01 -13.08
N PRO A 226 -5.61 -4.00 -13.48
CA PRO A 226 -5.22 -4.98 -14.49
C PRO A 226 -4.98 -4.40 -15.88
N HIS A 227 -5.78 -3.41 -16.30
CA HIS A 227 -5.73 -2.84 -17.64
C HIS A 227 -5.72 -1.32 -17.62
N PRO A 228 -5.16 -0.65 -18.65
CA PRO A 228 -5.40 0.76 -18.91
C PRO A 228 -6.90 1.06 -18.93
N LEU A 229 -7.31 2.18 -18.29
CA LEU A 229 -8.73 2.55 -18.18
C LEU A 229 -9.44 2.67 -19.54
N SER A 230 -8.70 3.03 -20.59
CA SER A 230 -9.21 3.09 -21.98
C SER A 230 -9.57 1.73 -22.57
N GLU A 231 -9.01 0.64 -22.05
CA GLU A 231 -9.22 -0.72 -22.56
C GLU A 231 -10.33 -1.46 -21.81
N VAL A 232 -10.67 -1.03 -20.59
CA VAL A 232 -11.71 -1.65 -19.74
C VAL A 232 -13.07 -1.80 -20.47
N PRO A 233 -13.56 -0.83 -21.27
CA PRO A 233 -14.81 -0.99 -22.00
C PRO A 233 -14.82 -2.12 -23.04
N SER A 234 -13.64 -2.63 -23.43
CA SER A 234 -13.49 -3.73 -24.39
C SER A 234 -13.44 -5.12 -23.72
N LEU A 235 -13.44 -5.16 -22.38
CA LEU A 235 -13.40 -6.42 -21.63
C LEU A 235 -14.78 -7.09 -21.63
N THR A 236 -14.77 -8.42 -21.57
CA THR A 236 -15.98 -9.20 -21.31
C THR A 236 -16.42 -9.08 -19.86
N ASP A 237 -17.72 -9.21 -19.59
CA ASP A 237 -18.28 -9.22 -18.22
C ASP A 237 -17.57 -10.24 -17.30
N GLU A 238 -17.15 -11.38 -17.86
CA GLU A 238 -16.46 -12.42 -17.12
C GLU A 238 -15.02 -12.01 -16.73
N GLN A 239 -14.32 -11.28 -17.59
CA GLN A 239 -13.01 -10.69 -17.27
C GLN A 239 -13.16 -9.64 -16.18
N VAL A 240 -14.07 -8.69 -16.35
CA VAL A 240 -14.36 -7.65 -15.35
C VAL A 240 -14.66 -8.30 -14.00
N LYS A 241 -15.55 -9.29 -13.95
CA LYS A 241 -15.93 -9.97 -12.71
C LYS A 241 -14.74 -10.61 -11.98
N ARG A 242 -13.77 -11.20 -12.70
CA ARG A 242 -12.57 -11.79 -12.09
C ARG A 242 -11.62 -10.75 -11.50
N GLU A 243 -11.64 -9.55 -12.04
CA GLU A 243 -10.74 -8.46 -11.69
C GLU A 243 -11.31 -7.55 -10.60
N LEU A 244 -12.64 -7.47 -10.47
CA LEU A 244 -13.35 -6.60 -9.54
C LEU A 244 -12.86 -6.68 -8.09
N SER A 245 -12.44 -7.86 -7.61
CA SER A 245 -11.94 -7.99 -6.23
C SER A 245 -10.69 -7.14 -5.99
N LEU A 246 -9.75 -7.10 -6.93
CA LEU A 246 -8.57 -6.23 -6.82
C LEU A 246 -8.98 -4.77 -6.87
N ILE A 247 -9.81 -4.40 -7.85
CA ILE A 247 -10.26 -3.02 -8.04
C ILE A 247 -10.98 -2.50 -6.79
N LYS A 248 -11.94 -3.26 -6.26
CA LYS A 248 -12.67 -2.88 -5.04
C LYS A 248 -11.75 -2.68 -3.85
N ASN A 249 -10.77 -3.55 -3.64
CA ASN A 249 -9.82 -3.43 -2.54
C ASN A 249 -8.96 -2.16 -2.66
N GLU A 250 -8.47 -1.86 -3.86
CA GLU A 250 -7.68 -0.65 -4.11
C GLU A 250 -8.54 0.62 -4.00
N LEU A 251 -9.79 0.61 -4.48
CA LEU A 251 -10.71 1.73 -4.36
C LEU A 251 -11.13 1.98 -2.92
N ALA A 252 -11.48 0.95 -2.14
CA ALA A 252 -11.86 1.11 -0.73
C ALA A 252 -10.74 1.79 0.08
N ARG A 253 -9.48 1.42 -0.19
CA ARG A 253 -8.31 2.08 0.41
C ARG A 253 -8.18 3.53 -0.07
N ALA A 254 -8.32 3.76 -1.37
CA ALA A 254 -8.18 5.08 -1.95
C ALA A 254 -9.26 6.07 -1.47
N GLU A 255 -10.50 5.62 -1.33
CA GLU A 255 -11.62 6.39 -0.79
C GLU A 255 -11.39 6.76 0.67
N GLU A 256 -10.97 5.78 1.49
CA GLU A 256 -10.65 6.04 2.89
C GLU A 256 -9.52 7.07 3.02
N PHE A 257 -8.56 7.09 2.08
CA PHE A 257 -7.49 8.08 2.03
C PHE A 257 -7.97 9.44 1.53
N ALA A 258 -8.84 9.49 0.53
CA ALA A 258 -9.34 10.72 -0.08
C ALA A 258 -10.29 11.49 0.86
N ARG A 259 -11.17 10.79 1.58
CA ARG A 259 -12.27 11.36 2.39
C ARG A 259 -11.85 12.46 3.36
N ILE A 260 -10.64 12.40 3.92
CA ILE A 260 -10.14 13.37 4.91
C ILE A 260 -8.92 14.15 4.39
N ALA A 261 -8.60 14.04 3.10
CA ALA A 261 -7.50 14.75 2.46
C ALA A 261 -7.87 16.21 2.15
N MET A 262 -6.86 17.10 2.10
CA MET A 262 -7.05 18.52 1.79
C MET A 262 -7.49 18.77 0.35
N ASN A 263 -7.14 17.87 -0.58
CA ASN A 263 -7.48 17.89 -2.00
C ASN A 263 -8.43 16.72 -2.34
N MET A 264 -9.44 16.51 -1.49
CA MET A 264 -10.42 15.43 -1.60
C MET A 264 -11.06 15.41 -2.99
N ALA A 265 -11.53 16.55 -3.51
CA ALA A 265 -12.20 16.63 -4.81
C ALA A 265 -11.31 16.19 -5.97
N GLU A 266 -10.03 16.55 -5.96
CA GLU A 266 -9.08 16.14 -7.00
C GLU A 266 -8.76 14.65 -6.92
N ALA A 267 -8.65 14.09 -5.70
CA ALA A 267 -8.43 12.67 -5.51
C ALA A 267 -9.66 11.84 -5.90
N GLU A 268 -10.86 12.26 -5.48
CA GLU A 268 -12.13 11.63 -5.83
C GLU A 268 -12.34 11.60 -7.34
N LYS A 269 -12.01 12.67 -8.05
CA LYS A 269 -12.08 12.68 -9.53
C LYS A 269 -11.30 11.53 -10.17
N ILE A 270 -10.12 11.20 -9.65
CA ILE A 270 -9.31 10.08 -10.16
C ILE A 270 -9.97 8.75 -9.78
N ILE A 271 -10.45 8.61 -8.54
CA ILE A 271 -11.15 7.40 -8.07
C ILE A 271 -12.40 7.13 -8.91
N ASP A 272 -13.19 8.16 -9.19
CA ASP A 272 -14.41 8.10 -9.99
C ASP A 272 -14.12 7.66 -11.42
N THR A 273 -13.00 8.10 -12.03
CA THR A 273 -12.63 7.59 -13.37
C THR A 273 -12.41 6.07 -13.40
N VAL A 274 -11.93 5.49 -12.29
CA VAL A 274 -11.79 4.03 -12.16
C VAL A 274 -13.15 3.38 -11.91
N LYS A 275 -13.97 3.96 -11.03
CA LYS A 275 -15.34 3.46 -10.78
C LYS A 275 -16.17 3.41 -12.06
N ASP A 276 -16.14 4.49 -12.83
CA ASP A 276 -16.87 4.61 -14.10
C ASP A 276 -16.41 3.55 -15.11
N ALA A 277 -15.09 3.38 -15.27
CA ALA A 277 -14.53 2.40 -16.19
C ALA A 277 -14.98 0.96 -15.86
N TYR A 278 -15.02 0.60 -14.57
CA TYR A 278 -15.43 -0.72 -14.11
C TYR A 278 -16.92 -0.83 -13.77
N SER A 279 -17.72 0.21 -14.03
CA SER A 279 -19.16 0.29 -13.69
C SER A 279 -19.45 -0.06 -12.22
N ILE A 280 -18.60 0.40 -11.31
CA ILE A 280 -18.74 0.18 -9.86
C ILE A 280 -19.63 1.28 -9.28
N ASN A 281 -20.79 0.91 -8.75
CA ASN A 281 -21.66 1.84 -8.03
C ASN A 281 -21.26 1.91 -6.54
N ASP A 282 -21.51 3.05 -5.88
CA ASP A 282 -21.20 3.23 -4.45
C ASP A 282 -21.91 2.21 -3.53
N PHE A 283 -23.07 1.68 -3.96
CA PHE A 283 -23.81 0.61 -3.25
C PHE A 283 -23.22 -0.80 -3.41
N THR A 284 -22.20 -0.97 -4.27
CA THR A 284 -21.53 -2.26 -4.51
C THR A 284 -20.21 -2.41 -3.74
N ILE A 285 -19.84 -1.39 -2.96
CA ILE A 285 -18.71 -1.42 -2.02
C ILE A 285 -19.24 -1.79 -0.63
N ASP A 286 -20.17 -2.75 -0.56
CA ASP A 286 -20.19 -3.60 0.62
C ASP A 286 -18.87 -4.37 0.56
N ILE A 287 -18.01 -4.10 1.54
CA ILE A 287 -16.95 -5.02 1.94
C ILE A 287 -17.71 -6.27 2.42
N GLU A 288 -18.15 -7.11 1.49
CA GLU A 288 -18.43 -8.51 1.79
C GLU A 288 -17.10 -9.05 2.28
N GLU A 289 -16.98 -9.11 3.60
CA GLU A 289 -16.05 -9.95 4.33
C GLU A 289 -16.17 -11.37 3.78
N ASP A 290 -15.44 -11.70 2.73
CA ASP A 290 -15.21 -13.08 2.40
C ASP A 290 -13.81 -13.25 1.81
N PHE A 291 -13.06 -14.15 2.46
CA PHE A 291 -11.65 -14.51 2.19
C PHE A 291 -10.53 -13.64 2.79
N GLY A 292 -10.74 -13.01 3.95
CA GLY A 292 -9.65 -12.27 4.58
C GLY A 292 -9.71 -11.96 6.07
N TYR A 293 -10.67 -12.49 6.84
CA TYR A 293 -10.66 -12.36 8.30
C TYR A 293 -10.71 -13.73 8.95
N VAL A 294 -9.54 -14.35 9.06
CA VAL A 294 -9.31 -15.27 10.18
C VAL A 294 -8.60 -14.44 11.23
N GLU A 295 -9.38 -13.69 12.02
CA GLU A 295 -8.96 -13.41 13.39
C GLU A 295 -8.88 -14.79 14.07
N PHE A 296 -7.69 -15.16 14.55
CA PHE A 296 -7.56 -16.20 15.56
C PHE A 296 -8.05 -15.68 16.90
#